data_AF-A0AAF0C9S1-F1
#
_entry.id   AF-A0AAF0C9S1-F1
#
_cell.length_a   1.000
_cell.length_b   1.000
_cell.length_c   1.000
_cell.angle_alpha   90.00
_cell.angle_beta   90.00
_cell.angle_gamma   90.00
#
_symmetry.space_group_name_H-M   'P 1'
#
loop_
_entity.id
_entity.type
_entity.pdbx_description
1 polymer ?
#
loop_
_entity_poly.entity_id
_entity_poly.type
_entity_poly.pdbx_seq_one_letter_code
_entity_poly.pdbx_strand_id
1 'polypeptide(L)'
;MSELTRLREFETKRSQLASESLELCDDFNKFSDECSFLCDAFAAVAHDPACITPETSEGIWYVCYKLKIQIRTYRDQIDGIHQGLRALKVNLNSEDE
;
A
#
# COMPACT_ATOMS: atom_id res chain seq x y z
N MET A 1 -6.23 35.16 -2.76
CA MET A 1 -4.94 34.48 -2.43
C MET A 1 -3.92 34.84 -3.49
N SER A 2 -2.68 35.10 -3.10
CA SER A 2 -1.58 35.41 -4.03
C SER A 2 -1.18 34.16 -4.84
N GLU A 3 -0.79 34.35 -6.09
CA GLU A 3 -0.28 33.30 -6.99
C GLU A 3 0.92 32.55 -6.38
N LEU A 4 1.79 33.29 -5.69
CA LEU A 4 2.93 32.76 -4.93
C LEU A 4 2.51 31.80 -3.80
N THR A 5 1.34 32.02 -3.20
CA THR A 5 0.77 31.13 -2.18
C THR A 5 0.31 29.82 -2.81
N ARG A 6 -0.35 29.87 -3.97
CA ARG A 6 -0.84 28.67 -4.68
C ARG A 6 0.29 27.80 -5.19
N LEU A 7 1.35 28.40 -5.75
CA LEU A 7 2.54 27.67 -6.20
C LEU A 7 3.22 26.92 -5.06
N ARG A 8 3.35 27.55 -3.88
CA ARG A 8 3.91 26.90 -2.69
C ARG A 8 3.04 25.75 -2.20
N GLU A 9 1.72 25.93 -2.18
CA GLU A 9 0.77 24.87 -1.80
C GLU A 9 0.84 23.69 -2.77
N PHE A 10 0.91 23.96 -4.07
CA PHE A 10 1.09 22.95 -5.11
C PHE A 10 2.39 22.15 -4.92
N GLU A 11 3.53 22.83 -4.78
CA GLU A 11 4.82 22.17 -4.59
C GLU A 11 4.87 21.36 -3.30
N THR A 12 4.32 21.90 -2.20
CA THR A 12 4.22 21.21 -0.92
C THR A 12 3.41 19.93 -1.07
N LYS A 13 2.24 20.00 -1.71
CA LYS A 13 1.38 18.83 -1.89
C LYS A 13 1.99 17.80 -2.83
N ARG A 14 2.65 18.23 -3.90
CA ARG A 14 3.39 17.36 -4.82
C ARG A 14 4.52 16.64 -4.10
N SER A 15 5.32 17.36 -3.30
CA SER A 15 6.43 16.78 -2.53
C SER A 15 5.92 15.79 -1.49
N GLN A 16 4.82 16.10 -0.81
CA GLN A 16 4.19 15.20 0.15
C GLN A 16 3.78 13.88 -0.53
N LEU A 17 3.02 13.95 -1.63
CA LEU A 17 2.55 12.75 -2.34
C LEU A 17 3.71 11.92 -2.90
N ALA A 18 4.81 12.57 -3.31
CA ALA A 18 6.02 11.87 -3.74
C ALA A 18 6.68 11.10 -2.59
N SER A 19 6.81 11.73 -1.41
CA SER A 19 7.34 11.05 -0.21
C SER A 19 6.46 9.87 0.20
N GLU A 20 5.15 10.10 0.30
CA GLU A 20 4.16 9.06 0.64
C GLU A 20 4.23 7.89 -0.35
N SER A 21 4.45 8.16 -1.64
CA SER A 21 4.59 7.10 -2.66
C SER A 21 5.87 6.29 -2.51
N LEU A 22 6.98 6.92 -2.11
CA LEU A 22 8.25 6.21 -1.90
C LEU A 22 8.17 5.34 -0.65
N GLU A 23 7.67 5.90 0.46
CA GLU A 23 7.45 5.16 1.71
C GLU A 23 6.52 3.97 1.49
N LEU A 24 5.43 4.17 0.75
CA LEU A 24 4.49 3.11 0.39
C LEU A 24 5.15 2.00 -0.43
N CYS A 25 6.06 2.35 -1.34
CA CYS A 25 6.80 1.38 -2.14
C CYS A 25 7.76 0.56 -1.26
N ASP A 26 8.50 1.22 -0.37
CA ASP A 26 9.41 0.56 0.57
C ASP A 26 8.66 -0.42 1.49
N ASP A 27 7.52 0.00 2.02
CA ASP A 27 6.72 -0.85 2.90
C ASP A 27 6.04 -1.99 2.15
N PHE A 28 5.56 -1.75 0.92
CA PHE A 28 5.00 -2.81 0.08
C PHE A 28 6.06 -3.86 -0.30
N ASN A 29 7.30 -3.44 -0.54
CA ASN A 29 8.40 -4.37 -0.83
C ASN A 29 8.65 -5.32 0.36
N LYS A 30 8.73 -4.78 1.59
CA LYS A 30 8.87 -5.62 2.80
C LYS A 30 7.70 -6.59 2.95
N PHE A 31 6.48 -6.09 2.77
CA PHE A 31 5.28 -6.92 2.83
C PHE A 31 5.28 -8.03 1.76
N SER A 32 5.77 -7.74 0.56
CA SER A 32 5.91 -8.71 -0.52
C SER A 32 6.90 -9.82 -0.15
N ASP A 33 8.04 -9.48 0.47
CA ASP A 33 9.02 -10.45 0.96
C ASP A 33 8.42 -11.35 2.05
N GLU A 34 7.67 -10.76 2.99
CA GLU A 34 6.93 -11.51 4.02
C GLU A 34 5.91 -12.47 3.39
N CYS A 35 5.17 -12.03 2.36
CA CYS A 35 4.22 -12.89 1.65
C CYS A 35 4.93 -14.05 0.96
N SER A 36 6.08 -13.82 0.33
CA SER A 36 6.88 -14.88 -0.29
C SER A 36 7.27 -15.94 0.74
N PHE A 37 7.80 -15.51 1.89
CA PHE A 37 8.14 -16.42 2.99
C PHE A 37 6.92 -17.21 3.50
N LEU A 38 5.78 -16.55 3.67
CA LEU A 38 4.57 -17.20 4.15
C LEU A 38 4.00 -18.21 3.14
N CYS A 39 4.12 -17.95 1.83
CA CYS A 39 3.76 -18.93 0.81
C CYS A 39 4.59 -20.21 0.92
N ASP A 40 5.91 -20.07 1.12
CA ASP A 40 6.79 -21.22 1.32
C ASP A 40 6.44 -21.99 2.61
N ALA A 41 6.18 -21.25 3.70
CA ALA A 41 5.78 -21.84 4.97
C ALA A 41 4.45 -22.59 4.87
N PHE A 42 3.44 -22.01 4.23
CA PHE A 42 2.15 -22.67 4.02
C PHE A 42 2.26 -23.87 3.09
N ALA A 43 3.10 -23.81 2.05
CA ALA A 43 3.35 -24.94 1.18
C ALA A 43 4.02 -26.10 1.95
N ALA A 44 4.99 -25.80 2.82
CA ALA A 44 5.64 -26.79 3.67
C ALA A 44 4.65 -27.45 4.64
N VAL A 45 3.77 -26.66 5.28
CA VAL A 45 2.73 -27.19 6.17
C VAL A 45 1.71 -28.04 5.41
N ALA A 46 1.30 -27.61 4.21
CA ALA A 46 0.35 -28.36 3.39
C ALA A 46 0.94 -29.67 2.83
N HIS A 47 2.26 -29.76 2.70
CA HIS A 47 2.95 -30.96 2.23
C HIS A 47 2.87 -32.13 3.21
N ASP A 48 2.77 -31.85 4.52
CA ASP A 48 2.53 -32.86 5.56
C ASP A 48 1.19 -32.60 6.27
N PRO A 49 0.08 -33.22 5.78
CA PRO A 49 -1.24 -33.02 6.37
C PRO A 49 -1.34 -33.41 7.85
N ALA A 50 -0.43 -34.23 8.38
CA ALA A 50 -0.40 -34.58 9.80
C ALA A 50 -0.04 -33.37 10.68
N CYS A 51 0.65 -32.37 10.14
CA CYS A 51 0.94 -31.11 10.82
C CYS A 51 -0.27 -30.16 10.89
N ILE A 52 -1.34 -30.39 10.12
CA ILE A 52 -2.52 -29.51 10.08
C ILE A 52 -3.47 -29.86 11.22
N THR A 53 -3.11 -29.43 12.43
CA THR A 53 -3.98 -29.49 13.61
C THR A 53 -5.02 -28.35 13.60
N PRO A 54 -6.04 -28.38 14.46
CA PRO A 54 -6.94 -27.23 14.65
C PRO A 54 -6.20 -25.93 14.97
N GLU A 55 -5.17 -25.98 15.82
CA GLU A 55 -4.35 -24.83 16.18
C GLU A 55 -3.54 -24.31 14.99
N THR A 56 -3.00 -25.21 14.18
CA THR A 56 -2.28 -24.86 12.94
C THR A 56 -3.23 -24.21 11.93
N SER A 57 -4.45 -24.75 11.81
CA SER A 57 -5.50 -24.21 10.95
C SER A 57 -5.91 -22.80 11.38
N GLU A 58 -6.07 -22.56 12.69
CA GLU A 58 -6.36 -21.24 13.25
C GLU A 58 -5.21 -20.26 13.00
N GLY A 59 -3.97 -20.70 13.15
CA GLY A 59 -2.79 -19.90 12.83
C GLY A 59 -2.75 -19.47 11.37
N ILE A 60 -2.95 -20.41 10.43
CA ILE A 60 -3.03 -20.12 8.99
C ILE A 60 -4.17 -19.13 8.71
N TRP A 61 -5.34 -19.34 9.31
CA TRP A 61 -6.48 -18.43 9.14
C TRP A 61 -6.15 -17.02 9.63
N TYR A 62 -5.58 -16.89 10.83
CA TYR A 62 -5.24 -15.59 11.43
C TYR A 62 -4.23 -14.83 10.58
N VAL A 63 -3.18 -15.51 10.12
CA VAL A 63 -2.18 -14.91 9.22
C VAL A 63 -2.83 -14.47 7.92
N CYS A 64 -3.63 -15.33 7.26
CA CYS A 64 -4.36 -14.96 6.04
C CYS A 64 -5.29 -13.75 6.26
N TYR A 65 -5.96 -13.67 7.41
CA TYR A 65 -6.79 -12.54 7.79
C TYR A 65 -5.99 -11.24 7.89
N LYS A 66 -4.81 -11.28 8.52
CA LYS A 66 -3.91 -10.13 8.64
C LYS A 66 -3.36 -9.68 7.29
N LEU A 67 -2.92 -10.60 6.44
CA LEU A 67 -2.47 -10.31 5.07
C LEU A 67 -3.57 -9.60 4.27
N LYS A 68 -4.81 -10.11 4.33
CA LYS A 68 -5.96 -9.49 3.66
C LYS A 68 -6.19 -8.05 4.09
N ILE A 69 -6.06 -7.75 5.39
CA ILE A 69 -6.20 -6.38 5.90
C ILE A 69 -5.09 -5.50 5.36
N GLN A 70 -3.84 -5.94 5.47
CA GLN A 70 -2.68 -5.17 5.00
C GLN A 70 -2.77 -4.85 3.50
N ILE A 71 -3.12 -5.84 2.67
CA ILE A 71 -3.33 -5.63 1.21
C ILE A 71 -4.39 -4.54 0.95
N ARG A 72 -5.50 -4.54 1.70
CA ARG A 72 -6.53 -3.51 1.56
C ARG A 72 -6.02 -2.14 1.97
N THR A 73 -5.24 -2.05 3.06
CA THR A 73 -4.61 -0.81 3.49
C THR A 73 -3.68 -0.26 2.40
N TYR A 74 -2.81 -1.09 1.81
CA TYR A 74 -1.95 -0.68 0.71
C TYR A 74 -2.76 -0.16 -0.48
N ARG A 75 -3.81 -0.87 -0.89
CA ARG A 75 -4.70 -0.42 -1.98
C ARG A 75 -5.32 0.94 -1.67
N ASP A 76 -5.85 1.13 -0.46
CA ASP A 76 -6.50 2.37 -0.09
C ASP A 76 -5.49 3.55 -0.05
N GLN A 77 -4.24 3.30 0.35
CA GLN A 77 -3.15 4.28 0.27
C GLN A 77 -2.77 4.63 -1.19
N ILE A 78 -2.63 3.62 -2.06
CA ILE A 78 -2.38 3.80 -3.50
C ILE A 78 -3.48 4.67 -4.11
N ASP A 79 -4.74 4.38 -3.83
CA ASP A 79 -5.89 5.13 -4.34
C ASP A 79 -5.84 6.59 -3.85
N GLY A 80 -5.49 6.83 -2.59
CA GLY A 80 -5.33 8.17 -2.02
C GLY A 80 -4.25 8.99 -2.74
N ILE A 81 -3.08 8.39 -2.98
CA ILE A 81 -1.99 9.05 -3.70
C ILE A 81 -2.40 9.35 -5.15
N HIS A 82 -3.01 8.38 -5.85
CA HIS A 82 -3.47 8.56 -7.22
C HIS A 82 -4.52 9.67 -7.35
N GLN A 83 -5.47 9.74 -6.43
CA GLN A 83 -6.47 10.81 -6.40
C GLN A 83 -5.81 12.17 -6.15
N GLY A 84 -4.86 12.24 -5.21
CA GLY A 84 -4.07 13.45 -4.95
C GLY A 84 -3.31 13.95 -6.17
N LEU A 85 -2.63 13.04 -6.89
CA LEU A 85 -1.90 13.38 -8.11
C LEU A 85 -2.83 13.83 -9.24
N ARG A 86 -4.00 13.20 -9.40
CA ARG A 86 -5.01 13.63 -10.37
C ARG A 86 -5.52 15.03 -10.07
N ALA A 87 -5.81 15.34 -8.80
CA ALA A 87 -6.26 16.67 -8.40
C ALA A 87 -5.19 17.74 -8.71
N LEU A 88 -3.91 17.45 -8.47
CA LEU A 88 -2.81 18.35 -8.84
C LEU A 88 -2.73 18.58 -10.35
N LYS A 89 -2.91 17.53 -11.16
CA LYS A 89 -2.88 17.64 -12.63
C LYS A 89 -4.05 18.47 -13.18
N VAL A 90 -5.25 18.32 -12.62
CA VAL A 90 -6.42 19.10 -13.05
C VAL A 90 -6.21 20.59 -12.75
N ASN A 91 -5.65 20.92 -11.59
CA ASN A 91 -5.39 22.31 -11.22
C ASN A 91 -4.36 22.99 -12.13
N LEU A 92 -3.37 22.25 -12.64
CA LEU A 92 -2.41 22.75 -13.65
C LEU A 92 -3.11 23.06 -14.99
N ASN A 93 -3.95 22.15 -15.47
CA ASN A 93 -4.60 22.30 -16.79
C ASN A 93 -5.69 23.39 -16.82
N SER A 94 -6.28 23.75 -15.67
CA SER A 94 -7.24 24.85 -15.56
C SER A 94 -6.61 26.25 -15.54
N GLU A 95 -5.27 26.34 -15.54
CA GLU A 95 -4.52 27.60 -15.61
C GLU A 95 -4.05 27.93 -17.03
N ASP A 96 -4.21 27.01 -18.00
CA ASP A 96 -3.83 27.15 -19.41
C ASP A 96 -5.01 27.52 -20.35
N GLU A 97 -6.24 27.67 -19.83
CA GLU A 97 -7.46 28.17 -20.51
C GLU A 97 -7.92 29.52 -19.95
#